data_AF-A0A2Y9JRB5-F1
#
_entry.id   AF-A0A2Y9JRB5-F1
#
_cell.length_a   1.000
_cell.length_b   1.000
_cell.length_c   1.000
_cell.angle_alpha   90.00
_cell.angle_beta   90.00
_cell.angle_gamma   90.00
#
_symmetry.space_group_name_H-M   'P 1'
#
loop_
_entity.id
_entity.type
_entity.pdbx_description
1 polymer ?
#
loop_
_entity_poly.entity_id
_entity_poly.type
_entity_poly.pdbx_seq_one_letter_code
_entity_poly.pdbx_strand_id
1 'polypeptide(L)'
;MDKGNCSSVTGFIFLGITNNPGMKVTLFTTILVIYLINLLANLGMIILIRMDSQLNTPMYFFLSHLSFCDLCYSTAIGPKMLVDLFTQNKSIPITGCTLQFLIFCTFADSECLLLAVMAFDRYKAISNPLLYTVSMSNRLCSLLMAAVYMLGTADALLHTTLSFRLCFCGSNEINHFFCDVPPLLLLSCSDTQVNELVIFTVFGFIELSTISGVLVSYCYIILSVLKIHSAKGRFKVFSTCTSHLTAVAVFQGTMLFMYFRPSSFYSLDQDKITSLFYTLVIPM
;
A
#
# COMPACT_ATOMS: atom_id res chain seq x y z
N MET A 1 -19.70 -25.52 -20.51
CA MET A 1 -20.23 -25.15 -19.19
C MET A 1 -20.42 -26.43 -18.39
N ASP A 2 -19.33 -26.98 -17.85
CA ASP A 2 -19.45 -27.99 -16.81
C ASP A 2 -19.59 -27.24 -15.49
N LYS A 3 -20.79 -27.30 -14.89
CA LYS A 3 -21.01 -26.95 -13.49
C LYS A 3 -20.33 -28.02 -12.63
N GLY A 4 -19.00 -28.03 -12.61
CA GLY A 4 -18.25 -28.81 -11.63
C GLY A 4 -18.65 -28.31 -10.25
N ASN A 5 -19.00 -29.23 -9.34
CA ASN A 5 -19.26 -28.90 -7.95
C ASN A 5 -18.07 -28.10 -7.41
N CYS A 6 -18.28 -26.85 -6.97
CA CYS A 6 -17.24 -26.09 -6.29
C CYS A 6 -16.87 -26.86 -5.02
N SER A 7 -15.73 -27.56 -5.02
CA SER A 7 -15.18 -28.14 -3.81
C SER A 7 -14.86 -26.98 -2.86
N SER A 8 -15.44 -27.00 -1.67
CA SER A 8 -15.16 -25.97 -0.67
C SER A 8 -13.74 -26.16 -0.16
N VAL A 9 -12.77 -25.50 -0.80
CA VAL A 9 -11.44 -25.32 -0.22
C VAL A 9 -11.64 -24.69 1.16
N THR A 10 -11.03 -25.24 2.20
CA THR A 10 -11.18 -24.76 3.58
C THR A 10 -10.07 -23.79 3.98
N GLY A 11 -8.97 -23.78 3.22
CA GLY A 11 -7.83 -22.89 3.39
C GLY A 11 -6.78 -23.08 2.30
N PHE A 12 -5.86 -22.14 2.24
CA PHE A 12 -4.76 -22.09 1.29
C PHE A 12 -3.43 -22.44 1.97
N ILE A 13 -2.43 -22.83 1.20
CA ILE A 13 -1.08 -23.12 1.66
C ILE A 13 -0.12 -22.18 0.94
N PHE A 14 0.66 -21.39 1.68
CA PHE A 14 1.67 -20.53 1.07
C PHE A 14 2.91 -21.34 0.69
N LEU A 15 3.40 -21.18 -0.54
CA LEU A 15 4.71 -21.72 -0.92
C LEU A 15 5.84 -20.94 -0.23
N GLY A 16 5.62 -19.65 0.07
CA GLY A 16 6.58 -18.79 0.74
C GLY A 16 7.73 -18.34 -0.16
N ILE A 17 8.78 -17.78 0.46
CA ILE A 17 9.86 -17.06 -0.24
C ILE A 17 10.96 -18.00 -0.75
N THR A 18 11.40 -18.97 0.06
CA THR A 18 12.45 -19.92 -0.34
C THR A 18 12.35 -21.25 0.40
N ASN A 19 12.79 -22.32 -0.26
CA ASN A 19 12.95 -23.65 0.33
C ASN A 19 14.40 -23.94 0.74
N ASN A 20 15.36 -23.06 0.44
CA ASN A 20 16.77 -23.26 0.81
C ASN A 20 16.97 -23.03 2.33
N PRO A 21 17.34 -24.07 3.11
CA PRO A 21 17.44 -23.98 4.56
C PRO A 21 18.49 -22.97 5.05
N GLY A 22 19.59 -22.78 4.31
CA GLY A 22 20.62 -21.79 4.65
C GLY A 22 20.13 -20.35 4.47
N MET A 23 19.27 -20.10 3.47
CA MET A 23 18.70 -18.78 3.19
C MET A 23 17.57 -18.40 4.16
N LYS A 24 16.88 -19.38 4.76
CA LYS A 24 15.75 -19.13 5.66
C LYS A 24 16.16 -18.32 6.90
N VAL A 25 17.29 -18.64 7.51
CA VAL A 25 17.78 -17.94 8.71
C VAL A 25 18.14 -16.48 8.39
N THR A 26 18.84 -16.27 7.27
CA THR A 26 19.19 -14.93 6.79
C THR A 26 17.93 -14.11 6.49
N LEU A 27 16.99 -14.66 5.73
CA LEU A 27 15.73 -13.98 5.40
C LEU A 27 14.89 -13.68 6.63
N PHE A 28 14.76 -14.64 7.56
CA PHE A 28 14.03 -14.40 8.80
C PHE A 28 14.65 -13.25 9.60
N THR A 29 15.97 -13.26 9.77
CA THR A 29 16.68 -12.21 10.52
C THR A 29 16.49 -10.85 9.86
N THR A 30 16.68 -10.76 8.54
CA THR A 30 16.51 -9.52 7.78
C THR A 30 15.07 -9.01 7.86
N ILE A 31 14.07 -9.86 7.60
CA ILE A 31 12.65 -9.49 7.64
C ILE A 31 12.24 -9.07 9.06
N LEU A 32 12.69 -9.79 10.09
CA LEU A 32 12.37 -9.47 11.47
C LEU A 32 12.92 -8.09 11.86
N VAL A 33 14.17 -7.80 11.50
CA VAL A 33 14.78 -6.49 11.76
C VAL A 33 14.00 -5.39 11.05
N ILE A 34 13.67 -5.57 9.77
CA ILE A 34 12.88 -4.58 9.00
C ILE A 34 11.51 -4.37 9.64
N TYR A 35 10.80 -5.45 9.99
CA TYR A 35 9.50 -5.39 10.64
C TYR A 35 9.55 -4.63 11.97
N LEU A 36 10.55 -4.89 12.82
CA LEU A 36 10.72 -4.20 14.08
C LEU A 36 11.06 -2.72 13.89
N ILE A 37 11.89 -2.37 12.90
CA ILE A 37 12.21 -0.98 12.58
C ILE A 37 10.94 -0.25 12.13
N ASN A 38 10.17 -0.83 11.21
CA ASN A 38 8.90 -0.27 10.74
C ASN A 38 7.92 -0.07 11.91
N LEU A 39 7.74 -1.11 12.75
CA LEU A 39 6.88 -1.04 13.93
C LEU A 39 7.29 0.11 14.86
N LEU A 40 8.58 0.21 15.19
CA LEU A 40 9.11 1.23 16.09
C LEU A 40 9.07 2.63 15.47
N ALA A 41 9.43 2.78 14.20
CA ALA A 41 9.46 4.05 13.50
C ALA A 41 8.05 4.62 13.37
N ASN A 42 7.09 3.83 12.86
CA ASN A 42 5.73 4.30 12.64
C ASN A 42 4.96 4.53 13.95
N LEU A 43 5.11 3.64 14.93
CA LEU A 43 4.52 3.86 16.26
C LEU A 43 5.15 5.09 16.95
N GLY A 44 6.48 5.22 16.85
CA GLY A 44 7.22 6.37 17.36
C GLY A 44 6.76 7.68 16.74
N MET A 45 6.57 7.72 15.42
CA MET A 45 6.05 8.90 14.71
C MET A 45 4.66 9.29 15.19
N ILE A 46 3.73 8.33 15.33
CA ILE A 46 2.39 8.59 15.86
C ILE A 46 2.47 9.17 17.28
N ILE A 47 3.24 8.54 18.17
CA ILE A 47 3.39 8.99 19.57
C ILE A 47 3.99 10.40 19.61
N LEU A 48 5.07 10.64 18.85
CA LEU A 48 5.78 11.91 18.83
C LEU A 48 4.87 13.06 18.35
N ILE A 49 4.08 12.85 17.29
CA ILE A 49 3.12 13.84 16.80
C ILE A 49 2.01 14.11 17.84
N ARG A 50 1.57 13.08 18.57
CA ARG A 50 0.53 13.24 19.61
C ARG A 50 1.04 13.95 20.86
N MET A 51 2.31 13.78 21.21
CA MET A 51 2.91 14.36 22.41
C MET A 51 3.37 15.81 22.21
N ASP A 52 3.85 16.16 21.02
CA ASP A 52 4.37 17.50 20.75
C ASP A 52 3.31 18.39 20.05
N SER A 53 2.81 19.36 20.79
CA SER A 53 1.85 20.34 20.26
C SER A 53 2.36 21.14 19.05
N GLN A 54 3.68 21.31 18.91
CA GLN A 54 4.29 22.02 17.77
C GLN A 54 4.18 21.23 16.47
N LEU A 55 3.94 19.92 16.56
CA LEU A 55 3.74 19.03 15.42
C LEU A 55 2.28 18.88 15.02
N ASN A 56 1.33 19.55 15.70
CA ASN A 56 -0.09 19.52 15.33
C ASN A 56 -0.39 20.40 14.09
N THR A 57 0.33 20.18 13.00
CA THR A 57 0.06 20.77 11.69
C THR A 57 -0.66 19.78 10.78
N PRO A 58 -1.38 20.23 9.73
CA PRO A 58 -2.05 19.34 8.78
C PRO A 58 -1.13 18.26 8.18
N MET A 59 0.09 18.63 7.78
CA MET A 59 1.07 17.70 7.22
C MET A 59 1.38 16.53 8.18
N TYR A 60 1.66 16.84 9.45
CA TYR A 60 1.95 15.81 10.45
C TYR A 60 0.71 15.02 10.85
N PHE A 61 -0.47 15.63 10.82
CA PHE A 61 -1.73 14.90 10.98
C PHE A 61 -1.88 13.82 9.89
N PHE A 62 -1.63 14.15 8.62
CA PHE A 62 -1.63 13.15 7.53
C PHE A 62 -0.51 12.12 7.69
N LEU A 63 0.69 12.55 8.12
CA LEU A 63 1.81 11.64 8.36
C LEU A 63 1.51 10.62 9.47
N SER A 64 0.80 11.01 10.54
CA SER A 64 0.36 10.08 11.58
C SER A 64 -0.60 9.02 11.04
N HIS A 65 -1.43 9.36 10.05
CA HIS A 65 -2.34 8.42 9.40
C HIS A 65 -1.63 7.53 8.38
N LEU A 66 -0.62 8.06 7.68
CA LEU A 66 0.28 7.28 6.83
C LEU A 66 0.99 6.20 7.66
N SER A 67 1.62 6.59 8.77
CA SER A 67 2.25 5.64 9.71
C SER A 67 1.27 4.61 10.28
N PHE A 68 -0.01 4.97 10.45
CA PHE A 68 -1.03 4.01 10.86
C PHE A 68 -1.34 2.99 9.77
N CYS A 69 -1.46 3.43 8.50
CA CYS A 69 -1.61 2.52 7.36
C CYS A 69 -0.44 1.53 7.29
N ASP A 70 0.80 2.02 7.38
CA ASP A 70 2.02 1.21 7.36
C ASP A 70 2.01 0.11 8.42
N LEU A 71 1.66 0.47 9.66
CA LEU A 71 1.53 -0.48 10.75
C LEU A 71 0.47 -1.55 10.48
N CYS A 72 -0.68 -1.15 9.94
CA CYS A 72 -1.80 -2.06 9.73
C CYS A 72 -1.49 -3.14 8.70
N TYR A 73 -1.07 -2.77 7.49
CA TYR A 73 -0.78 -3.78 6.46
C TYR A 73 0.50 -4.56 6.76
N SER A 74 1.53 -3.92 7.35
CA SER A 74 2.76 -4.62 7.76
C SER A 74 2.47 -5.65 8.85
N THR A 75 1.57 -5.36 9.79
CA THR A 75 1.17 -6.30 10.85
C THR A 75 0.22 -7.38 10.33
N ALA A 76 -0.58 -7.11 9.29
CA ALA A 76 -1.42 -8.13 8.66
C ALA A 76 -0.59 -9.22 7.96
N ILE A 77 0.58 -8.86 7.42
CA ILE A 77 1.42 -9.75 6.59
C ILE A 77 2.64 -10.27 7.37
N GLY A 78 3.40 -9.37 8.00
CA GLY A 78 4.73 -9.62 8.56
C GLY A 78 4.81 -10.79 9.54
N PRO A 79 3.97 -10.85 10.60
CA PRO A 79 4.00 -11.93 11.58
C PRO A 79 3.76 -13.31 10.97
N LYS A 80 2.75 -13.44 10.07
CA LYS A 80 2.45 -14.72 9.41
C LYS A 80 3.59 -15.15 8.50
N MET A 81 4.13 -14.22 7.72
CA MET A 81 5.27 -14.46 6.84
C MET A 81 6.50 -14.94 7.63
N LEU A 82 6.81 -14.32 8.77
CA LEU A 82 7.92 -14.71 9.64
C LEU A 82 7.76 -16.13 10.19
N VAL A 83 6.56 -16.48 10.66
CA VAL A 83 6.25 -17.84 11.16
C VAL A 83 6.33 -18.88 10.04
N ASP A 84 5.88 -18.54 8.84
CA ASP A 84 5.85 -19.45 7.69
C ASP A 84 7.23 -19.78 7.12
N LEU A 85 8.28 -19.01 7.44
CA LEU A 85 9.65 -19.35 7.02
C LEU A 85 10.13 -20.67 7.63
N PHE A 86 9.77 -20.94 8.89
CA PHE A 86 10.22 -22.12 9.64
C PHE A 86 9.16 -23.20 9.83
N THR A 87 7.88 -22.86 9.72
CA THR A 87 6.80 -23.82 9.91
C THR A 87 6.65 -24.73 8.70
N GLN A 88 6.41 -26.02 8.92
CA GLN A 88 6.11 -26.98 7.84
C GLN A 88 4.70 -26.80 7.29
N ASN A 89 3.72 -26.52 8.17
CA ASN A 89 2.36 -26.20 7.79
C ASN A 89 2.16 -24.69 7.62
N LYS A 90 2.23 -24.20 6.38
CA LYS A 90 2.04 -22.79 6.01
C LYS A 90 0.58 -22.47 5.65
N SER A 91 -0.37 -23.22 6.22
CA SER A 91 -1.78 -23.04 5.91
C SER A 91 -2.33 -21.71 6.44
N ILE A 92 -3.29 -21.14 5.71
CA ILE A 92 -4.14 -20.02 6.14
C ILE A 92 -5.60 -20.39 5.84
N PRO A 93 -6.53 -20.27 6.80
CA PRO A 93 -7.95 -20.48 6.51
C PRO A 93 -8.45 -19.41 5.54
N ILE A 94 -9.48 -19.72 4.73
CA ILE A 94 -10.04 -18.74 3.78
C ILE A 94 -10.43 -17.45 4.47
N THR A 95 -11.08 -17.53 5.63
CA THR A 95 -11.46 -16.34 6.42
C THR A 95 -10.25 -15.50 6.84
N GLY A 96 -9.13 -16.14 7.19
CA GLY A 96 -7.88 -15.46 7.50
C GLY A 96 -7.27 -14.79 6.27
N CYS A 97 -7.33 -15.46 5.13
CA CYS A 97 -6.89 -14.94 3.84
C CYS A 97 -7.72 -13.73 3.39
N THR A 98 -9.04 -13.81 3.52
CA THR A 98 -9.98 -12.72 3.25
C THR A 98 -9.71 -11.51 4.14
N LEU A 99 -9.50 -11.73 5.44
CA LEU A 99 -9.22 -10.63 6.37
C LEU A 99 -7.85 -9.99 6.10
N GLN A 100 -6.81 -10.80 5.87
CA GLN A 100 -5.48 -10.31 5.53
C GLN A 100 -5.52 -9.45 4.25
N PHE A 101 -6.21 -9.95 3.22
CA PHE A 101 -6.36 -9.25 1.95
C PHE A 101 -7.13 -7.93 2.11
N LEU A 102 -8.27 -7.95 2.81
CA LEU A 102 -9.08 -6.76 3.07
C LEU A 102 -8.29 -5.67 3.80
N ILE A 103 -7.53 -6.03 4.84
CA ILE A 103 -6.70 -5.11 5.60
C ILE A 103 -5.59 -4.54 4.69
N PHE A 104 -4.86 -5.41 3.99
CA PHE A 104 -3.78 -4.99 3.09
C PHE A 104 -4.29 -3.98 2.04
N CYS A 105 -5.34 -4.33 1.30
CA CYS A 105 -5.90 -3.48 0.24
C CYS A 105 -6.38 -2.14 0.82
N THR A 106 -7.18 -2.16 1.89
CA THR A 106 -7.74 -0.93 2.50
C THR A 106 -6.66 0.09 2.85
N PHE A 107 -5.57 -0.36 3.48
CA PHE A 107 -4.53 0.53 3.96
C PHE A 107 -3.53 0.92 2.86
N ALA A 108 -3.25 0.03 1.89
CA ALA A 108 -2.45 0.38 0.72
C ALA A 108 -3.16 1.44 -0.15
N ASP A 109 -4.46 1.29 -0.40
CA ASP A 109 -5.24 2.28 -1.16
C ASP A 109 -5.34 3.61 -0.41
N SER A 110 -5.52 3.53 0.91
CA SER A 110 -5.52 4.72 1.77
C SER A 110 -4.17 5.46 1.73
N GLU A 111 -3.06 4.73 1.65
CA GLU A 111 -1.71 5.31 1.52
C GLU A 111 -1.55 6.04 0.18
N CYS A 112 -1.95 5.46 -0.95
CA CYS A 112 -1.95 6.12 -2.26
C CYS A 112 -2.73 7.46 -2.22
N LEU A 113 -3.94 7.43 -1.66
CA LEU A 113 -4.78 8.63 -1.53
C LEU A 113 -4.16 9.67 -0.58
N LEU A 114 -3.56 9.22 0.54
CA LEU A 114 -2.86 10.08 1.50
C LEU A 114 -1.69 10.81 0.85
N LEU A 115 -0.87 10.13 0.05
CA LEU A 115 0.25 10.73 -0.65
C LEU A 115 -0.20 11.87 -1.58
N ALA A 116 -1.35 11.72 -2.26
CA ALA A 116 -1.94 12.81 -3.04
C ALA A 116 -2.44 13.97 -2.16
N VAL A 117 -3.09 13.67 -1.03
CA VAL A 117 -3.55 14.68 -0.06
C VAL A 117 -2.37 15.46 0.54
N MET A 118 -1.26 14.78 0.85
CA MET A 118 -0.03 15.38 1.36
C MET A 118 0.65 16.27 0.30
N ALA A 119 0.62 15.87 -0.97
CA ALA A 119 1.06 16.74 -2.07
C ALA A 119 0.20 18.00 -2.17
N PHE A 120 -1.12 17.87 -2.02
CA PHE A 120 -2.05 19.00 -2.03
C PHE A 120 -1.84 19.96 -0.84
N ASP A 121 -1.63 19.42 0.36
CA ASP A 121 -1.27 20.19 1.56
C ASP A 121 -0.01 21.04 1.32
N ARG A 122 1.06 20.40 0.83
CA ARG A 122 2.32 21.07 0.48
C ARG A 122 2.12 22.17 -0.55
N TYR A 123 1.30 21.92 -1.58
CA TYR A 123 0.92 22.92 -2.56
C TYR A 123 0.26 24.14 -1.88
N LYS A 124 -0.74 23.92 -1.02
CA LYS A 124 -1.42 25.03 -0.32
C LYS A 124 -0.46 25.80 0.58
N ALA A 125 0.41 25.10 1.31
CA ALA A 125 1.39 25.71 2.21
C ALA A 125 2.41 26.59 1.46
N ILE A 126 2.91 26.14 0.31
CA ILE A 126 3.97 26.83 -0.45
C ILE A 126 3.40 27.93 -1.36
N SER A 127 2.32 27.62 -2.09
CA SER A 127 1.78 28.53 -3.10
C SER A 127 0.95 29.67 -2.51
N ASN A 128 0.30 29.47 -1.35
CA ASN A 128 -0.59 30.45 -0.74
C ASN A 128 -0.43 30.50 0.80
N PRO A 129 0.75 30.85 1.33
CA PRO A 129 1.04 30.77 2.77
C PRO A 129 0.09 31.60 3.64
N LEU A 130 -0.38 32.77 3.16
CA LEU A 130 -1.29 33.64 3.91
C LEU A 130 -2.70 33.05 4.10
N LEU A 131 -3.14 32.19 3.18
CA LEU A 131 -4.46 31.55 3.21
C LEU A 131 -4.39 30.09 3.68
N TYR A 132 -3.19 29.58 3.98
CA TYR A 132 -2.98 28.18 4.32
C TYR A 132 -3.80 27.74 5.54
N THR A 133 -3.75 28.50 6.64
CA THR A 133 -4.44 28.16 7.90
C THR A 133 -5.96 28.08 7.76
N VAL A 134 -6.55 28.93 6.92
CA VAL A 134 -8.00 28.93 6.65
C VAL A 134 -8.36 27.81 5.66
N SER A 135 -7.54 27.60 4.64
CA SER A 135 -7.80 26.58 3.61
C SER A 135 -7.60 25.15 4.11
N MET A 136 -6.53 24.88 4.87
CA MET A 136 -6.25 23.57 5.49
C MET A 136 -6.67 23.54 6.95
N SER A 137 -7.95 23.84 7.20
CA SER A 137 -8.53 23.76 8.54
C SER A 137 -8.62 22.32 9.05
N ASN A 138 -8.67 22.13 10.37
CA ASN A 138 -8.85 20.81 11.00
C ASN A 138 -10.10 20.08 10.48
N ARG A 139 -11.17 20.82 10.18
CA ARG A 139 -12.41 20.28 9.61
C ARG A 139 -12.16 19.72 8.22
N LEU A 140 -11.48 20.45 7.35
CA LEU A 140 -11.14 19.95 6.01
C LEU A 140 -10.23 18.73 6.09
N CYS A 141 -9.19 18.78 6.93
CA CYS A 141 -8.27 17.66 7.11
C CYS A 141 -9.01 16.39 7.57
N SER A 142 -9.96 16.53 8.50
CA SER A 142 -10.79 15.41 8.96
C SER A 142 -11.71 14.86 7.86
N LEU A 143 -12.29 15.74 7.03
CA LEU A 143 -13.12 15.32 5.90
C LEU A 143 -12.30 14.62 4.81
N LEU A 144 -11.08 15.11 4.53
CA LEU A 144 -10.15 14.46 3.62
C LEU A 144 -9.79 13.07 4.12
N MET A 145 -9.49 12.91 5.41
CA MET A 145 -9.21 11.60 6.00
C MET A 145 -10.40 10.65 5.97
N ALA A 146 -11.60 11.16 6.25
CA ALA A 146 -12.81 10.35 6.12
C ALA A 146 -12.99 9.88 4.67
N ALA A 147 -12.76 10.74 3.69
CA ALA A 147 -12.84 10.38 2.27
C ALA A 147 -11.78 9.33 1.88
N VAL A 148 -10.53 9.50 2.32
CA VAL A 148 -9.43 8.54 2.12
C VAL A 148 -9.84 7.15 2.58
N TYR A 149 -10.24 7.01 3.85
CA TYR A 149 -10.57 5.69 4.41
C TYR A 149 -11.85 5.12 3.81
N MET A 150 -12.86 5.94 3.52
CA MET A 150 -14.08 5.48 2.87
C MET A 150 -13.82 4.95 1.47
N LEU A 151 -13.02 5.65 0.66
CA LEU A 151 -12.66 5.22 -0.69
C LEU A 151 -11.80 3.96 -0.65
N GLY A 152 -10.74 3.93 0.16
CA GLY A 152 -9.87 2.75 0.28
C GLY A 152 -10.63 1.51 0.80
N THR A 153 -11.52 1.68 1.78
CA THR A 153 -12.34 0.56 2.28
C THR A 153 -13.35 0.08 1.23
N ALA A 154 -13.97 1.00 0.49
CA ALA A 154 -14.94 0.64 -0.54
C ALA A 154 -14.28 -0.14 -1.68
N ASP A 155 -13.09 0.30 -2.11
CA ASP A 155 -12.30 -0.39 -3.13
C ASP A 155 -11.87 -1.78 -2.66
N ALA A 156 -11.29 -1.86 -1.45
CA ALA A 156 -10.91 -3.13 -0.84
C ALA A 156 -12.09 -4.11 -0.69
N LEU A 157 -13.27 -3.62 -0.30
CA LEU A 157 -14.48 -4.46 -0.21
C LEU A 157 -14.94 -4.96 -1.57
N LEU A 158 -14.86 -4.13 -2.62
CA LEU A 158 -15.19 -4.51 -3.98
C LEU A 158 -14.26 -5.65 -4.44
N HIS A 159 -12.94 -5.44 -4.34
CA HIS A 159 -11.94 -6.43 -4.73
C HIS A 159 -12.03 -7.72 -3.91
N THR A 160 -12.24 -7.61 -2.60
CA THR A 160 -12.39 -8.75 -1.70
C THR A 160 -13.65 -9.55 -2.08
N THR A 161 -14.77 -8.86 -2.28
CA THR A 161 -16.04 -9.53 -2.62
C THR A 161 -15.95 -10.26 -3.96
N LEU A 162 -15.33 -9.65 -4.97
CA LEU A 162 -15.16 -10.29 -6.27
C LEU A 162 -14.22 -11.49 -6.19
N SER A 163 -13.08 -11.35 -5.51
CA SER A 163 -12.06 -12.40 -5.40
C SER A 163 -12.59 -13.62 -4.65
N PHE A 164 -13.27 -13.43 -3.52
CA PHE A 164 -13.74 -14.53 -2.67
C PHE A 164 -15.12 -15.07 -3.05
N ARG A 165 -15.76 -14.54 -4.10
CA ARG A 165 -16.92 -15.17 -4.77
C ARG A 165 -16.54 -16.22 -5.79
N LEU A 166 -15.26 -16.27 -6.20
CA LEU A 166 -14.77 -17.23 -7.18
C LEU A 166 -14.79 -18.66 -6.61
N CYS A 167 -15.02 -19.64 -7.48
CA CYS A 167 -14.79 -21.03 -7.11
C CYS A 167 -13.32 -21.41 -7.30
N PHE A 168 -12.66 -21.72 -6.19
CA PHE A 168 -11.31 -22.28 -6.16
C PHE A 168 -11.40 -23.80 -6.26
N CYS A 169 -11.06 -24.34 -7.43
CA CYS A 169 -11.05 -25.80 -7.67
C CYS A 169 -9.69 -26.34 -8.14
N GLY A 170 -8.70 -25.46 -8.32
CA GLY A 170 -7.33 -25.81 -8.62
C GLY A 170 -6.56 -26.29 -7.38
N SER A 171 -5.24 -26.11 -7.40
CA SER A 171 -4.41 -26.28 -6.22
C SER A 171 -4.84 -25.32 -5.11
N ASN A 172 -4.72 -25.72 -3.84
CA ASN A 172 -4.85 -24.80 -2.71
C ASN A 172 -3.52 -24.12 -2.37
N GLU A 173 -2.48 -24.30 -3.18
CA GLU A 173 -1.17 -23.69 -3.00
C GLU A 173 -1.09 -22.29 -3.64
N ILE A 174 -0.93 -21.27 -2.81
CA ILE A 174 -0.65 -19.90 -3.27
C ILE A 174 0.86 -19.77 -3.43
N ASN A 175 1.31 -19.48 -4.66
CA ASN A 175 2.72 -19.19 -4.94
C ASN A 175 3.13 -17.78 -4.49
N HIS A 176 2.87 -17.47 -3.22
CA HIS A 176 3.11 -16.19 -2.57
C HIS A 176 3.38 -16.42 -1.07
N PHE A 177 3.62 -15.36 -0.32
CA PHE A 177 3.80 -15.38 1.14
C PHE A 177 2.68 -14.67 1.92
N PHE A 178 1.69 -14.14 1.20
CA PHE A 178 0.46 -13.55 1.75
C PHE A 178 -0.66 -13.64 0.70
N CYS A 179 -1.89 -13.35 1.09
CA CYS A 179 -3.05 -13.36 0.21
C CYS A 179 -3.15 -12.10 -0.64
N ASP A 180 -3.03 -12.26 -1.95
CA ASP A 180 -3.10 -11.20 -2.94
C ASP A 180 -3.93 -11.63 -4.16
N VAL A 181 -4.45 -10.66 -4.92
CA VAL A 181 -5.41 -10.91 -6.01
C VAL A 181 -4.81 -11.76 -7.12
N PRO A 182 -3.67 -11.40 -7.75
CA PRO A 182 -3.20 -12.13 -8.93
C PRO A 182 -2.90 -13.61 -8.64
N PRO A 183 -2.23 -13.98 -7.52
CA PRO A 183 -2.08 -15.40 -7.15
C PRO A 183 -3.40 -16.12 -6.88
N LEU A 184 -4.41 -15.45 -6.31
CA LEU A 184 -5.73 -16.04 -6.05
C LEU A 184 -6.50 -16.29 -7.35
N LEU A 185 -6.45 -15.37 -8.31
CA LEU A 185 -7.12 -15.53 -9.60
C LEU A 185 -6.60 -16.74 -10.37
N LEU A 186 -5.30 -17.04 -10.30
CA LEU A 186 -4.71 -18.22 -10.94
C LEU A 186 -5.20 -19.57 -10.38
N LEU A 187 -5.73 -19.59 -9.15
CA LEU A 187 -6.29 -20.79 -8.52
C LEU A 187 -7.79 -20.97 -8.80
N SER A 188 -8.44 -19.94 -9.36
CA SER A 188 -9.86 -19.95 -9.69
C SER A 188 -10.12 -20.84 -10.90
N CYS A 189 -11.20 -21.60 -10.84
CA CYS A 189 -11.78 -22.30 -11.99
C CYS A 189 -12.98 -21.56 -12.58
N SER A 190 -13.43 -20.51 -11.89
CA SER A 190 -14.45 -19.59 -12.38
C SER A 190 -13.81 -18.50 -13.23
N ASP A 191 -14.60 -17.94 -14.15
CA ASP A 191 -14.17 -16.83 -14.99
C ASP A 191 -13.67 -15.64 -14.15
N THR A 192 -12.41 -15.25 -14.39
CA THR A 192 -11.72 -14.15 -13.70
C THR A 192 -11.79 -12.83 -14.46
N GLN A 193 -12.36 -12.78 -15.67
CA GLN A 193 -12.36 -11.60 -16.53
C GLN A 193 -12.93 -10.35 -15.83
N VAL A 194 -14.01 -10.50 -15.06
CA VAL A 194 -14.60 -9.37 -14.31
C VAL A 194 -13.63 -8.86 -13.24
N ASN A 195 -12.90 -9.74 -12.56
CA ASN A 195 -11.93 -9.35 -11.54
C ASN A 195 -10.78 -8.58 -12.19
N GLU A 196 -10.21 -9.12 -13.27
CA GLU A 196 -9.11 -8.49 -14.02
C GLU A 196 -9.52 -7.13 -14.58
N LEU A 197 -10.73 -7.01 -15.14
CA LEU A 197 -11.27 -5.76 -15.64
C LEU A 197 -11.46 -4.73 -14.52
N VAL A 198 -11.98 -5.15 -13.36
CA VAL A 198 -12.17 -4.26 -12.20
C VAL A 198 -10.83 -3.78 -11.65
N ILE A 199 -9.81 -4.65 -11.58
CA ILE A 199 -8.44 -4.25 -11.21
C ILE A 199 -7.91 -3.22 -12.20
N PHE A 200 -7.97 -3.52 -13.50
CA PHE A 200 -7.43 -2.60 -14.50
C PHE A 200 -8.14 -1.23 -14.50
N THR A 201 -9.46 -1.22 -14.30
CA THR A 201 -10.27 -0.01 -14.39
C THR A 201 -10.35 0.77 -13.08
N VAL A 202 -10.72 0.14 -11.96
CA VAL A 202 -10.98 0.82 -10.69
C VAL A 202 -9.66 1.19 -10.00
N PHE A 203 -8.81 0.19 -9.72
CA PHE A 203 -7.49 0.44 -9.15
C PHE A 203 -6.65 1.35 -10.07
N GLY A 204 -6.70 1.13 -11.39
CA GLY A 204 -6.06 2.01 -12.36
C GLY A 204 -6.56 3.45 -12.35
N PHE A 205 -7.87 3.64 -12.17
CA PHE A 205 -8.45 4.98 -12.05
C PHE A 205 -8.02 5.68 -10.75
N ILE A 206 -8.01 4.96 -9.62
CA ILE A 206 -7.53 5.49 -8.33
C ILE A 206 -6.07 5.91 -8.47
N GLU A 207 -5.23 5.02 -8.99
CA GLU A 207 -3.79 5.26 -9.12
C GLU A 207 -3.51 6.42 -10.09
N LEU A 208 -4.14 6.44 -11.26
CA LEU A 208 -4.01 7.55 -12.19
C LEU A 208 -4.47 8.89 -11.60
N SER A 209 -5.57 8.88 -10.83
CA SER A 209 -6.10 10.08 -10.18
C SER A 209 -5.13 10.62 -9.13
N THR A 210 -4.55 9.74 -8.31
CA THR A 210 -3.57 10.13 -7.28
C THR A 210 -2.27 10.65 -7.90
N ILE A 211 -1.70 9.96 -8.89
CA ILE A 211 -0.52 10.41 -9.63
C ILE A 211 -0.78 11.77 -10.27
N SER A 212 -1.93 11.94 -10.93
CA SER A 212 -2.32 13.21 -11.53
C SER A 212 -2.42 14.32 -10.48
N GLY A 213 -3.03 14.03 -9.33
CA GLY A 213 -3.11 14.96 -8.20
C GLY A 213 -1.74 15.40 -7.66
N VAL A 214 -0.81 14.45 -7.52
CA VAL A 214 0.58 14.74 -7.14
C VAL A 214 1.25 15.61 -8.19
N LEU A 215 1.21 15.21 -9.47
CA LEU A 215 1.84 15.94 -10.56
C LEU A 215 1.32 17.38 -10.68
N VAL A 216 0.00 17.57 -10.63
CA VAL A 216 -0.62 18.89 -10.68
C VAL A 216 -0.18 19.75 -9.49
N SER A 217 -0.20 19.19 -8.28
CA SER A 217 0.24 19.89 -7.06
C SER A 217 1.70 20.33 -7.17
N TYR A 218 2.57 19.45 -7.64
CA TYR A 218 3.99 19.73 -7.80
C TYR A 218 4.31 20.70 -8.94
N CYS A 219 3.56 20.68 -10.03
CA CYS A 219 3.64 21.70 -11.07
C CYS A 219 3.38 23.09 -10.47
N TYR A 220 2.32 23.26 -9.66
CA TYR A 220 2.04 24.53 -8.99
C TYR A 220 3.09 24.91 -7.94
N ILE A 221 3.63 23.94 -7.21
CA ILE A 221 4.74 24.18 -6.27
C ILE A 221 5.96 24.72 -7.03
N ILE A 222 6.37 24.07 -8.13
CA ILE A 222 7.51 24.50 -8.95
C ILE A 222 7.29 25.93 -9.47
N LEU A 223 6.11 26.23 -10.02
CA LEU A 223 5.75 27.57 -10.48
C LEU A 223 5.84 28.62 -9.36
N SER A 224 5.50 28.24 -8.13
CA SER A 224 5.58 29.12 -6.96
C SER A 224 7.02 29.32 -6.51
N VAL A 225 7.84 28.26 -6.53
CA VAL A 225 9.26 28.29 -6.16
C VAL A 225 10.08 29.14 -7.13
N LEU A 226 9.75 29.12 -8.43
CA LEU A 226 10.40 29.96 -9.44
C LEU A 226 10.25 31.47 -9.13
N LYS A 227 9.18 31.87 -8.43
CA LYS A 227 8.94 33.26 -8.00
C LYS A 227 9.77 33.65 -6.75
N ILE A 228 10.33 32.70 -6.01
CA ILE A 228 11.18 32.99 -4.85
C ILE A 228 12.53 33.51 -5.35
N HIS A 229 12.97 34.69 -4.91
CA HIS A 229 14.25 35.26 -5.35
C HIS A 229 15.48 34.71 -4.60
N SER A 230 15.30 34.13 -3.41
CA SER A 230 16.42 33.60 -2.60
C SER A 230 16.77 32.15 -2.97
N ALA A 231 18.03 31.91 -3.34
CA ALA A 231 18.56 30.56 -3.60
C ALA A 231 18.42 29.63 -2.38
N LYS A 232 18.63 30.15 -1.16
CA LYS A 232 18.44 29.40 0.09
C LYS A 232 16.97 29.00 0.30
N GLY A 233 16.04 29.89 -0.05
CA GLY A 233 14.60 29.63 -0.01
C GLY A 233 14.19 28.52 -0.99
N ARG A 234 14.69 28.59 -2.23
CA ARG A 234 14.46 27.55 -3.26
C ARG A 234 15.02 26.19 -2.82
N PHE A 235 16.26 26.15 -2.34
CA PHE A 235 16.90 24.91 -1.90
C PHE A 235 16.13 24.21 -0.78
N LYS A 236 15.64 24.97 0.21
CA LYS A 236 14.84 24.42 1.31
C LYS A 236 13.57 23.73 0.78
N VAL A 237 12.87 24.36 -0.16
CA VAL A 237 11.64 23.77 -0.73
C VAL A 237 11.98 22.50 -1.52
N PHE A 238 12.95 22.56 -2.43
CA PHE A 238 13.36 21.38 -3.21
C PHE A 238 13.76 20.20 -2.33
N SER A 239 14.58 20.42 -1.30
CA SER A 239 15.00 19.36 -0.38
C SER A 239 13.81 18.65 0.30
N THR A 240 12.80 19.41 0.75
CA THR A 240 11.60 18.81 1.37
C THR A 240 10.63 18.18 0.38
N CYS A 241 10.62 18.64 -0.87
CA CYS A 241 9.76 18.16 -1.95
C CYS A 241 10.27 16.86 -2.56
N THR A 242 11.60 16.73 -2.66
CA THR A 242 12.26 15.53 -3.18
C THR A 242 11.94 14.30 -2.35
N SER A 243 12.00 14.37 -1.02
CA SER A 243 11.70 13.20 -0.16
C SER A 243 10.29 12.65 -0.38
N HIS A 244 9.29 13.54 -0.47
CA HIS A 244 7.92 13.13 -0.73
C HIS A 244 7.71 12.59 -2.15
N LEU A 245 8.33 13.20 -3.18
CA LEU A 245 8.29 12.64 -4.54
C LEU A 245 8.97 11.29 -4.63
N THR A 246 10.07 11.07 -3.88
CA THR A 246 10.72 9.78 -3.79
C THR A 246 9.79 8.74 -3.17
N ALA A 247 9.12 9.06 -2.07
CA ALA A 247 8.13 8.17 -1.46
C ALA A 247 7.00 7.81 -2.45
N VAL A 248 6.41 8.82 -3.12
CA VAL A 248 5.39 8.59 -4.16
C VAL A 248 5.92 7.70 -5.28
N ALA A 249 7.07 8.04 -5.86
CA ALA A 249 7.61 7.31 -7.00
C ALA A 249 7.95 5.85 -6.65
N VAL A 250 8.43 5.61 -5.44
CA VAL A 250 8.77 4.26 -4.96
C VAL A 250 7.50 3.47 -4.68
N PHE A 251 6.55 4.01 -3.92
CA PHE A 251 5.31 3.30 -3.56
C PHE A 251 4.40 3.06 -4.78
N GLN A 252 3.98 4.13 -5.44
CA GLN A 252 3.07 4.07 -6.59
C GLN A 252 3.70 3.42 -7.82
N GLY A 253 5.00 3.67 -8.05
CA GLY A 253 5.74 3.00 -9.11
C GLY A 253 5.77 1.48 -8.93
N THR A 254 5.88 1.01 -7.69
CA THR A 254 5.85 -0.44 -7.41
C THR A 254 4.46 -1.03 -7.59
N MET A 255 3.43 -0.34 -7.13
CA MET A 255 2.02 -0.73 -7.33
C MET A 255 1.66 -0.83 -8.82
N LEU A 256 2.04 0.17 -9.62
CA LEU A 256 1.87 0.12 -11.07
C LEU A 256 2.61 -1.07 -11.70
N PHE A 257 3.86 -1.29 -11.31
CA PHE A 257 4.64 -2.42 -11.83
C PHE A 257 4.00 -3.76 -11.48
N MET A 258 3.39 -3.90 -10.31
CA MET A 258 2.80 -5.16 -9.87
C MET A 258 1.49 -5.48 -10.59
N TYR A 259 0.58 -4.51 -10.71
CA TYR A 259 -0.78 -4.75 -11.19
C TYR A 259 -0.99 -4.46 -12.69
N PHE A 260 -0.12 -3.66 -13.33
CA PHE A 260 -0.22 -3.33 -14.76
C PHE A 260 0.82 -4.01 -15.65
N ARG A 261 1.56 -4.99 -15.11
CA ARG A 261 2.52 -5.76 -15.90
C ARG A 261 1.80 -6.64 -16.93
N PRO A 262 2.22 -6.65 -18.20
CA PRO A 262 1.65 -7.56 -19.19
C PRO A 262 1.86 -9.02 -18.76
N SER A 263 0.86 -9.86 -18.99
CA SER A 263 0.88 -11.29 -18.65
C SER A 263 2.08 -12.05 -19.26
N SER A 264 2.64 -11.57 -20.37
CA SER A 264 3.85 -12.13 -21.01
C SER A 264 5.14 -11.93 -20.21
N PHE A 265 5.15 -10.98 -19.28
CA PHE A 265 6.28 -10.73 -18.37
C PHE A 265 6.00 -11.25 -16.96
N TYR A 266 4.84 -11.85 -16.71
CA TYR A 266 4.44 -12.30 -15.39
C TYR A 266 5.33 -13.47 -14.94
N SER A 267 6.07 -13.29 -13.85
CA SER A 267 6.78 -14.39 -13.20
C SER A 267 6.59 -14.30 -11.68
N LEU A 268 5.94 -15.32 -11.13
CA LEU A 268 5.56 -15.38 -9.71
C LEU A 268 6.78 -15.25 -8.78
N ASP A 269 7.97 -15.67 -9.23
CA ASP A 269 9.20 -15.54 -8.45
C ASP A 269 9.74 -14.09 -8.42
N GLN A 270 9.57 -13.29 -9.49
CA GLN A 270 9.88 -11.86 -9.44
C GLN A 270 8.87 -11.09 -8.61
N ASP A 271 7.60 -11.48 -8.63
CA ASP A 271 6.55 -10.82 -7.86
C ASP A 271 6.75 -11.04 -6.35
N LYS A 272 7.27 -12.21 -5.93
CA LYS A 272 7.69 -12.42 -4.53
C LYS A 272 8.81 -11.49 -4.10
N ILE A 273 9.85 -11.32 -4.93
CA ILE A 273 10.99 -10.43 -4.61
C ILE A 273 10.53 -8.97 -4.58
N THR A 274 9.72 -8.57 -5.56
CA THR A 274 9.12 -7.24 -5.64
C THR A 274 8.20 -6.98 -4.45
N SER A 275 7.40 -7.98 -4.06
CA SER A 275 6.54 -7.92 -2.88
C SER A 275 7.28 -7.82 -1.58
N LEU A 276 8.41 -8.51 -1.45
CA LEU A 276 9.32 -8.35 -0.32
C LEU A 276 9.83 -6.92 -0.22
N PHE A 277 10.11 -6.27 -1.35
CA PHE A 277 10.58 -4.90 -1.38
C PHE A 277 9.48 -3.91 -0.92
N TYR A 278 8.25 -3.98 -1.44
CA TYR A 278 7.25 -2.99 -1.04
C TYR A 278 6.55 -3.26 0.29
N THR A 279 6.33 -4.51 0.67
CA THR A 279 5.67 -4.81 1.96
C THR A 279 6.58 -4.55 3.15
N LEU A 280 7.90 -4.49 2.95
CA LEU A 280 8.88 -4.37 4.04
C LEU A 280 9.79 -3.16 3.92
N VAL A 281 10.27 -2.82 2.72
CA VAL A 281 11.29 -1.78 2.53
C VAL A 281 10.68 -0.41 2.24
N ILE A 282 9.51 -0.33 1.61
CA ILE A 282 8.87 0.95 1.29
C ILE A 282 8.25 1.66 2.52
N PRO A 283 7.64 0.96 3.50
CA PRO A 283 7.21 1.62 4.74
C PRO A 283 8.35 2.01 5.72
N MET A 284 9.61 1.99 5.28
CA MET A 284 10.78 2.52 6.01
C MET A 284 11.15 3.92 5.52
#